data_AF-A0A1G0Z253-F1
#
_entry.id   AF-A0A1G0Z253-F1
#
_cell.length_a   1.000
_cell.length_b   1.000
_cell.length_c   1.000
_cell.angle_alpha   90.00
_cell.angle_beta   90.00
_cell.angle_gamma   90.00
#
_symmetry.space_group_name_H-M   'P 1'
#
loop_
_entity.id
_entity.type
_entity.pdbx_description
1 polymer ?
#
loop_
_entity_poly.entity_id
_entity_poly.type
_entity_poly.pdbx_seq_one_letter_code
_entity_poly.pdbx_strand_id
1 'polypeptide(L)'
;MKDSPDKSASLRDQALAIAGTPGSTAPDKFCSFHPERQAALLCSCCAAAICVECLAEISEPLAISCAKCREEERKRNSATAFFRILRLPAIWVLLCLFASALAYAAGLGNPSLDELIRTDKGKEWNLRKAPQLLVRQAARERRHAIDMAKRQEKEQAKRWAARAATSFQRSAAFWADAPISADLKIAEAEMQELAGESVAALRTLESIKIPNDYPSDAVLQYRMGLLLQEAGNEKEASARFEKALAATRTSHEKTFEQMIDLLSAERRKADLQGKIRVVCGTAESLDKIATDCRVKLGKPEDKDEFSKSVKRDEGRRPIEAPEFKVEFLSPDKE
;
A
#
# COMPACT_ATOMS: atom_id res chain seq x y z
N MET A 1 -38.13 30.67 20.98
CA MET A 1 -38.43 31.04 22.38
C MET A 1 -39.78 30.44 22.74
N LYS A 2 -39.76 29.31 23.46
CA LYS A 2 -40.90 28.75 24.19
C LYS A 2 -40.31 28.37 25.53
N ASP A 3 -40.50 29.23 26.52
CA ASP A 3 -40.03 29.01 27.88
C ASP A 3 -40.72 27.77 28.43
N SER A 4 -39.92 26.77 28.77
CA SER A 4 -40.40 25.56 29.43
C SER A 4 -40.68 25.92 30.89
N PRO A 5 -41.88 25.64 31.42
CA PRO A 5 -42.18 25.96 32.81
C PRO A 5 -41.24 25.19 33.74
N ASP A 6 -40.81 25.90 34.76
CA ASP A 6 -39.75 25.57 35.71
C ASP A 6 -40.03 24.23 36.44
N LYS A 7 -39.51 23.12 35.88
CA LYS A 7 -39.59 21.77 36.48
C LYS A 7 -38.94 21.69 37.87
N SER A 8 -38.07 22.64 38.21
CA SER A 8 -37.38 22.72 39.50
C SER A 8 -38.36 23.02 40.66
N ALA A 9 -39.42 23.80 40.41
CA ALA A 9 -40.44 24.13 41.41
C ALA A 9 -41.26 22.90 41.81
N SER A 10 -41.64 22.06 40.83
CA SER A 10 -42.40 20.81 41.03
C SER A 10 -41.65 19.79 41.90
N LEU A 11 -40.33 19.67 41.73
CA LEU A 11 -39.51 18.76 42.52
C LEU A 11 -39.31 19.25 43.97
N ARG A 12 -39.24 20.57 44.16
CA ARG A 12 -39.15 21.18 45.50
C ARG A 12 -40.41 20.94 46.31
N ASP A 13 -41.57 21.08 45.69
CA ASP A 13 -42.87 20.85 46.33
C ASP A 13 -43.10 19.37 46.64
N GLN A 14 -42.65 18.45 45.77
CA GLN A 14 -42.69 17.01 46.04
C GLN A 14 -41.72 16.58 47.16
N ALA A 15 -40.53 17.17 47.23
CA ALA A 15 -39.58 16.90 48.31
C ALA A 15 -40.08 17.40 49.67
N LEU A 16 -40.75 18.57 49.70
CA LEU A 16 -41.39 19.10 50.91
C LEU A 16 -42.58 18.25 51.36
N ALA A 17 -43.35 17.68 50.42
CA ALA A 17 -44.46 16.78 50.73
C ALA A 17 -43.99 15.45 51.37
N ILE A 18 -42.82 14.94 50.97
CA ILE A 18 -42.24 13.71 51.55
C ILE A 18 -41.59 13.99 52.91
N ALA A 19 -40.97 15.16 53.08
CA ALA A 19 -40.37 15.60 54.35
C ALA A 19 -41.40 15.89 55.46
N GLY A 20 -42.69 15.98 55.12
CA GLY A 20 -43.78 16.28 56.05
C GLY A 20 -44.39 15.10 56.81
N THR A 21 -43.84 13.89 56.71
CA THR A 21 -44.32 12.74 57.52
C THR A 21 -43.58 12.68 58.86
N PRO A 22 -44.26 12.90 60.00
CA PRO A 22 -43.61 12.97 61.32
C PRO A 22 -43.39 11.55 61.83
N GLY A 23 -42.19 11.03 61.61
CA GLY A 23 -41.86 9.68 62.07
C GLY A 23 -40.46 9.20 61.67
N SER A 24 -39.43 10.02 61.83
CA SER A 24 -38.04 9.54 61.85
C SER A 24 -37.12 10.62 62.42
N THR A 25 -36.15 10.19 63.21
CA THR A 25 -35.13 10.98 63.91
C THR A 25 -34.53 12.10 63.07
N ALA A 26 -34.40 13.29 63.67
CA ALA A 26 -33.90 14.51 63.05
C ALA A 26 -32.67 14.21 62.14
N PRO A 27 -32.69 14.59 60.85
CA PRO A 27 -31.50 14.51 60.02
C PRO A 27 -30.43 15.38 60.66
N ASP A 28 -29.18 14.91 60.66
CA ASP A 28 -28.03 15.73 61.04
C ASP A 28 -28.21 17.11 60.42
N LYS A 29 -28.14 18.15 61.27
CA LYS A 29 -28.67 19.49 60.93
C LYS A 29 -28.02 20.12 59.71
N PHE A 30 -26.92 19.54 59.21
CA PHE A 30 -26.11 20.05 58.13
C PHE A 30 -25.77 18.99 57.09
N CYS A 31 -25.65 19.41 55.84
CA CYS A 31 -25.31 18.55 54.71
C CYS A 31 -23.88 18.02 54.84
N SER A 32 -23.68 16.73 54.57
CA SER A 32 -22.36 16.07 54.64
C SER A 32 -21.36 16.58 53.59
N PHE A 33 -21.83 17.31 52.57
CA PHE A 33 -20.99 17.89 51.51
C PHE A 33 -20.92 19.42 51.57
N HIS A 34 -21.86 20.06 52.28
CA HIS A 34 -21.97 21.50 52.46
C HIS A 34 -22.29 21.78 53.93
N PRO A 35 -21.27 21.79 54.82
CA PRO A 35 -21.47 21.90 56.27
C PRO A 35 -22.20 23.17 56.70
N GLU A 36 -22.16 24.21 55.87
CA GLU A 36 -22.84 25.50 56.07
C GLU A 36 -24.34 25.48 55.73
N ARG A 37 -24.87 24.37 55.20
CA ARG A 37 -26.25 24.28 54.70
C ARG A 37 -27.05 23.20 55.42
N GLN A 38 -28.32 23.48 55.67
CA GLN A 38 -29.21 22.52 56.31
C GLN A 38 -29.52 21.34 55.39
N ALA A 39 -29.46 20.13 55.96
CA ALA A 39 -29.86 18.93 55.24
C ALA A 39 -31.38 18.86 55.11
N ALA A 40 -31.85 18.42 53.95
CA ALA A 40 -33.27 18.24 53.66
C ALA A 40 -33.66 16.76 53.62
N LEU A 41 -32.74 15.87 53.21
CA LEU A 41 -33.00 14.45 52.98
C LEU A 41 -31.79 13.60 53.34
N LEU A 42 -31.98 12.29 53.51
CA LEU A 42 -30.91 11.31 53.69
C LEU A 42 -30.73 10.45 52.43
N CYS A 43 -29.50 10.09 52.11
CA CYS A 43 -29.15 9.15 51.04
C CYS A 43 -29.75 7.77 51.33
N SER A 44 -30.45 7.16 50.37
CA SER A 44 -31.00 5.81 50.53
C SER A 44 -29.94 4.70 50.61
N CYS A 45 -28.72 4.95 50.10
CA CYS A 45 -27.64 3.96 50.07
C CYS A 45 -26.73 4.01 51.29
N CYS A 46 -26.41 5.20 51.80
CA CYS A 46 -25.42 5.40 52.87
C CYS A 46 -25.90 6.25 54.04
N ALA A 47 -27.18 6.65 54.04
CA ALA A 47 -27.81 7.50 55.05
C ALA A 47 -27.15 8.89 55.27
N ALA A 48 -26.24 9.32 54.40
CA ALA A 48 -25.64 10.66 54.48
C ALA A 48 -26.68 11.78 54.29
N ALA A 49 -26.54 12.88 55.02
CA ALA A 49 -27.46 14.02 54.99
C ALA A 49 -27.15 14.97 53.81
N ILE A 50 -28.17 15.31 53.01
CA ILE A 50 -28.02 16.01 51.72
C ILE A 50 -28.88 17.28 51.70
N CYS A 51 -28.32 18.40 51.23
CA CYS A 51 -29.07 19.65 51.02
C CYS A 51 -29.83 19.67 49.68
N VAL A 52 -30.79 20.59 49.55
CA VAL A 52 -31.65 20.71 48.35
C VAL A 52 -30.87 21.03 47.07
N GLU A 53 -29.74 21.74 47.14
CA GLU A 53 -28.90 22.00 45.96
C GLU A 53 -28.19 20.75 45.45
N CYS A 54 -27.68 19.91 46.35
CA CYS A 54 -27.15 18.59 45.97
C CYS A 54 -28.24 17.66 45.41
N LEU A 55 -29.53 17.92 45.70
CA LEU A 55 -30.67 17.24 45.10
C LEU A 55 -31.07 17.85 43.74
N ALA A 56 -30.85 19.15 43.51
CA ALA A 56 -31.19 19.79 42.24
C ALA A 56 -30.30 19.31 41.08
N GLU A 57 -29.06 18.89 41.36
CA GLU A 57 -28.17 18.23 40.40
C GLU A 57 -28.58 16.77 40.11
N ILE A 58 -29.56 16.22 40.83
CA ILE A 58 -30.04 14.85 40.69
C ILE A 58 -31.17 14.81 39.64
N SER A 59 -30.82 14.50 38.40
CA SER A 59 -31.74 14.52 37.25
C SER A 59 -32.65 13.29 37.09
N GLU A 60 -32.57 12.28 37.97
CA GLU A 60 -33.31 11.02 37.83
C GLU A 60 -34.19 10.70 39.06
N PRO A 61 -35.51 10.43 38.87
CA PRO A 61 -36.52 10.47 39.93
C PRO A 61 -36.68 9.18 40.76
N LEU A 62 -35.89 8.12 40.52
CA LEU A 62 -36.20 6.80 41.11
C LEU A 62 -35.40 6.42 42.37
N ALA A 63 -34.34 7.15 42.74
CA ALA A 63 -33.63 6.93 44.01
C ALA A 63 -32.87 8.17 44.49
N ILE A 64 -33.16 8.62 45.71
CA ILE A 64 -32.44 9.71 46.39
C ILE A 64 -31.09 9.16 46.88
N SER A 65 -30.09 9.13 46.00
CA SER A 65 -28.73 8.68 46.29
C SER A 65 -27.74 9.85 46.19
N CYS A 66 -26.76 9.93 47.11
CA CYS A 66 -25.76 10.98 47.09
C CYS A 66 -24.81 10.85 45.90
N ALA A 67 -24.15 11.96 45.52
CA ALA A 67 -23.22 12.00 44.39
C ALA A 67 -22.13 10.91 44.47
N LYS A 68 -21.59 10.64 45.66
CA LYS A 68 -20.56 9.60 45.88
C LYS A 68 -21.10 8.19 45.61
N CYS A 69 -22.27 7.84 46.15
CA CYS A 69 -22.87 6.51 45.90
C CYS A 69 -23.23 6.32 44.44
N ARG A 70 -23.68 7.37 43.74
CA ARG A 70 -23.93 7.33 42.30
C ARG A 70 -22.67 7.13 41.48
N GLU A 71 -21.58 7.79 41.85
CA GLU A 71 -20.30 7.60 41.16
C GLU A 71 -19.80 6.16 41.30
N GLU A 72 -19.93 5.57 42.50
CA GLU A 72 -19.61 4.17 42.75
C GLU A 72 -20.53 3.21 41.99
N GLU A 73 -21.83 3.49 41.94
CA GLU A 73 -22.80 2.71 41.17
C GLU A 73 -22.56 2.82 39.66
N ARG A 74 -22.21 4.01 39.15
CA ARG A 74 -21.81 4.22 37.75
C ARG A 74 -20.51 3.49 37.42
N LYS A 75 -19.53 3.45 38.33
CA LYS A 75 -18.30 2.66 38.18
C LYS A 75 -18.58 1.16 38.16
N ARG A 76 -19.47 0.66 39.03
CA ARG A 76 -19.89 -0.75 39.03
C ARG A 76 -20.71 -1.12 37.78
N ASN A 77 -21.62 -0.25 37.36
CA ASN A 77 -22.48 -0.46 36.19
C ASN A 77 -21.69 -0.37 34.89
N SER A 78 -20.70 0.53 34.80
CA SER A 78 -19.79 0.59 33.63
C SER A 78 -18.87 -0.63 33.56
N ALA A 79 -18.31 -1.09 34.68
CA ALA A 79 -17.50 -2.31 34.72
C ALA A 79 -18.33 -3.55 34.31
N THR A 80 -19.54 -3.71 34.86
CA THR A 80 -20.41 -4.84 34.51
C THR A 80 -20.96 -4.76 33.08
N ALA A 81 -21.25 -3.55 32.57
CA ALA A 81 -21.61 -3.35 31.16
C ALA A 81 -20.45 -3.73 30.23
N PHE A 82 -19.22 -3.35 30.56
CA PHE A 82 -18.02 -3.73 29.82
C PHE A 82 -17.84 -5.25 29.76
N PHE A 83 -18.02 -5.96 30.88
CA PHE A 83 -17.97 -7.43 30.91
C PHE A 83 -19.11 -8.11 30.14
N ARG A 84 -20.32 -7.51 30.12
CA ARG A 84 -21.43 -8.02 29.29
C ARG A 84 -21.17 -7.82 27.80
N ILE A 85 -20.60 -6.67 27.43
CA ILE A 85 -20.19 -6.36 26.06
C ILE A 85 -19.12 -7.38 25.62
N LEU A 86 -18.10 -7.65 26.43
CA LEU A 86 -17.09 -8.68 26.15
C LEU A 86 -17.63 -10.12 26.01
N ARG A 87 -18.84 -10.42 26.49
CA ARG A 87 -19.49 -11.72 26.29
C ARG A 87 -20.16 -11.86 24.93
N LEU A 88 -20.27 -10.78 24.15
CA LEU A 88 -20.79 -10.86 22.79
C LEU A 88 -19.77 -11.57 21.89
N PRO A 89 -20.16 -12.63 21.16
CA PRO A 89 -19.25 -13.39 20.31
C PRO A 89 -18.61 -12.52 19.21
N ALA A 90 -19.31 -11.49 18.73
CA ALA A 90 -18.78 -10.53 17.77
C ALA A 90 -17.50 -9.81 18.25
N ILE A 91 -17.40 -9.53 19.56
CA ILE A 91 -16.22 -8.83 20.11
C ILE A 91 -15.00 -9.74 20.14
N TRP A 92 -15.19 -11.04 20.39
CA TRP A 92 -14.11 -12.01 20.28
C TRP A 92 -13.61 -12.14 18.85
N VAL A 93 -14.51 -12.16 17.86
CA VAL A 93 -14.11 -12.15 16.45
C VAL A 93 -13.30 -10.89 16.11
N LEU A 94 -13.75 -9.71 16.54
CA LEU A 94 -13.02 -8.45 16.32
C LEU A 94 -11.65 -8.45 17.02
N LEU A 95 -11.57 -8.95 18.26
CA LEU A 95 -10.29 -9.10 18.97
C LEU A 95 -9.34 -10.06 18.26
N CYS A 96 -9.84 -11.18 17.73
CA CYS A 96 -9.04 -12.11 16.94
C CYS A 96 -8.56 -11.50 15.63
N LEU A 97 -9.40 -10.75 14.92
CA LEU A 97 -9.03 -10.02 13.71
C LEU A 97 -7.95 -8.96 14.02
N PHE A 98 -8.16 -8.17 15.07
CA PHE A 98 -7.20 -7.17 15.50
C PHE A 98 -5.86 -7.79 15.94
N ALA A 99 -5.89 -8.88 16.71
CA ALA A 99 -4.70 -9.61 17.10
C ALA A 99 -3.96 -10.21 15.89
N SER A 100 -4.70 -10.74 14.90
CA SER A 100 -4.12 -11.27 13.67
C SER A 100 -3.51 -10.16 12.81
N ALA A 101 -4.17 -9.01 12.71
CA ALA A 101 -3.65 -7.83 12.02
C ALA A 101 -2.38 -7.29 12.70
N LEU A 102 -2.36 -7.22 14.03
CA LEU A 102 -1.17 -6.84 14.81
C LEU A 102 -0.03 -7.84 14.64
N ALA A 103 -0.33 -9.15 14.68
CA ALA A 103 0.67 -10.19 14.45
C ALA A 103 1.26 -10.08 13.04
N TYR A 104 0.41 -9.89 12.02
CA TYR A 104 0.84 -9.67 10.64
C TYR A 104 1.68 -8.40 10.47
N ALA A 105 1.27 -7.28 11.07
CA ALA A 105 2.01 -6.02 11.06
C ALA A 105 3.36 -6.11 11.79
N ALA A 106 3.44 -6.92 12.86
CA ALA A 106 4.67 -7.25 13.56
C ALA A 106 5.55 -8.26 12.79
N GLY A 107 5.11 -8.74 11.62
CA GLY A 107 5.86 -9.65 10.76
C GLY A 107 5.77 -11.12 11.15
N LEU A 108 4.88 -11.51 12.08
CA LEU A 108 4.63 -12.92 12.37
C LEU A 108 4.05 -13.60 11.12
N GLY A 109 4.81 -14.55 10.57
CA GLY A 109 4.45 -15.29 9.35
C GLY A 109 4.99 -14.73 8.03
N ASN A 110 5.69 -13.58 8.05
CA ASN A 110 6.42 -13.09 6.87
C ASN A 110 7.85 -13.65 6.88
N PRO A 111 8.18 -14.60 5.99
CA PRO A 111 9.53 -15.16 5.96
C PRO A 111 10.55 -14.08 5.64
N SER A 112 11.63 -14.05 6.41
CA SER A 112 12.73 -13.12 6.15
C SER A 112 13.35 -13.42 4.77
N LEU A 113 14.05 -12.43 4.19
CA LEU A 113 14.74 -12.64 2.91
C LEU A 113 15.72 -13.82 3.01
N ASP A 114 16.44 -13.95 4.13
CA ASP A 114 17.39 -15.04 4.36
C ASP A 114 16.71 -16.42 4.44
N GLU A 115 15.53 -16.47 5.05
CA GLU A 115 14.70 -17.69 5.10
C GLU A 115 14.18 -18.07 3.71
N LEU A 116 13.75 -17.09 2.91
CA LEU A 116 13.36 -17.33 1.52
C LEU A 116 14.55 -17.83 0.69
N ILE A 117 15.73 -17.22 0.83
CA ILE A 117 16.95 -17.66 0.12
C ILE A 117 17.28 -19.12 0.46
N ARG A 118 17.20 -19.49 1.75
CA ARG A 118 17.41 -20.87 2.20
C ARG A 118 16.39 -21.82 1.59
N THR A 119 15.13 -21.41 1.55
CA THR A 119 14.00 -22.18 1.03
C THR A 119 14.02 -22.28 -0.51
N ASP A 120 14.70 -21.36 -1.19
CA ASP A 120 14.83 -21.32 -2.64
C ASP A 120 15.96 -22.21 -3.18
N LYS A 121 16.82 -22.74 -2.29
CA LYS A 121 17.93 -23.61 -2.68
C LYS A 121 17.41 -24.86 -3.41
N GLY A 122 17.99 -25.12 -4.58
CA GLY A 122 17.63 -26.27 -5.42
C GLY A 122 16.36 -26.11 -6.25
N LYS A 123 15.64 -24.99 -6.14
CA LYS A 123 14.47 -24.71 -6.99
C LYS A 123 14.87 -24.14 -8.34
N GLU A 124 14.08 -24.45 -9.35
CA GLU A 124 14.11 -23.74 -10.64
C GLU A 124 13.91 -22.25 -10.44
N TRP A 125 14.52 -21.44 -11.30
CA TRP A 125 14.58 -19.97 -11.13
C TRP A 125 13.19 -19.34 -10.97
N ASN A 126 12.19 -19.80 -11.72
CA ASN A 126 10.81 -19.29 -11.70
C ASN A 126 10.04 -19.63 -10.41
N LEU A 127 10.52 -20.60 -9.63
CA LEU A 127 9.92 -21.00 -8.36
C LEU A 127 10.60 -20.32 -7.15
N ARG A 128 11.71 -19.60 -7.38
CA ARG A 128 12.43 -18.88 -6.32
C ARG A 128 11.65 -17.64 -5.91
N LYS A 129 11.32 -17.51 -4.62
CA LYS A 129 10.51 -16.43 -4.06
C LYS A 129 11.33 -15.20 -3.66
N ALA A 130 12.56 -15.37 -3.19
CA ALA A 130 13.45 -14.29 -2.77
C ALA A 130 13.69 -13.24 -3.88
N PRO A 131 14.10 -13.61 -5.11
CA PRO A 131 14.24 -12.64 -6.19
C PRO A 131 12.89 -12.00 -6.57
N GLN A 132 11.78 -12.74 -6.57
CA GLN A 132 10.46 -12.15 -6.84
C GLN A 132 10.07 -11.07 -5.81
N LEU A 133 10.42 -11.27 -4.54
CA LEU A 133 10.20 -10.26 -3.50
C LEU A 133 11.03 -9.00 -3.77
N LEU A 134 12.29 -9.16 -4.17
CA LEU A 134 13.18 -8.05 -4.53
C LEU A 134 12.69 -7.30 -5.77
N VAL A 135 12.20 -7.99 -6.80
CA VAL A 135 11.56 -7.34 -7.96
C VAL A 135 10.35 -6.50 -7.54
N ARG A 136 9.49 -7.04 -6.65
CA ARG A 136 8.32 -6.28 -6.14
C ARG A 136 8.74 -5.07 -5.33
N GLN A 137 9.81 -5.18 -4.53
CA GLN A 137 10.39 -4.06 -3.81
C GLN A 137 10.91 -3.00 -4.78
N ALA A 138 11.75 -3.40 -5.74
CA ALA A 138 12.30 -2.53 -6.78
C ALA A 138 11.18 -1.82 -7.57
N ALA A 139 10.08 -2.53 -7.88
CA ALA A 139 8.92 -1.95 -8.57
C ALA A 139 8.22 -0.83 -7.78
N ARG A 140 8.15 -0.95 -6.45
CA ARG A 140 7.61 0.12 -5.59
C ARG A 140 8.57 1.29 -5.54
N GLU A 141 9.85 1.03 -5.32
CA GLU A 141 10.90 2.04 -5.25
C GLU A 141 11.01 2.83 -6.56
N ARG A 142 10.98 2.15 -7.72
CA ARG A 142 10.93 2.76 -9.05
C ARG A 142 9.71 3.66 -9.23
N ARG A 143 8.51 3.19 -8.85
CA ARG A 143 7.29 4.01 -8.96
C ARG A 143 7.39 5.28 -8.12
N HIS A 144 7.91 5.18 -6.89
CA HIS A 144 8.18 6.36 -6.08
C HIS A 144 9.21 7.28 -6.72
N ALA A 145 10.32 6.75 -7.25
CA ALA A 145 11.33 7.55 -7.93
C ALA A 145 10.75 8.35 -9.12
N ILE A 146 9.94 7.68 -9.96
CA ILE A 146 9.28 8.30 -11.12
C ILE A 146 8.25 9.35 -10.68
N ASP A 147 7.43 9.08 -9.66
CA ASP A 147 6.45 10.03 -9.14
C ASP A 147 7.13 11.29 -8.56
N MET A 148 8.21 11.11 -7.78
CA MET A 148 9.01 12.21 -7.27
C MET A 148 9.69 13.02 -8.38
N ALA A 149 10.20 12.35 -9.43
CA ALA A 149 10.77 13.02 -10.58
C ALA A 149 9.73 13.88 -11.32
N LYS A 150 8.49 13.38 -11.48
CA LYS A 150 7.37 14.14 -12.07
C LYS A 150 7.00 15.38 -11.25
N ARG A 151 7.08 15.29 -9.92
CA ARG A 151 6.88 16.42 -8.99
C ARG A 151 8.07 17.37 -8.89
N GLN A 152 9.14 17.11 -9.65
CA GLN A 152 10.39 17.87 -9.66
C GLN A 152 11.18 17.79 -8.33
N GLU A 153 10.92 16.78 -7.51
CA GLU A 153 11.65 16.50 -6.26
C GLU A 153 12.95 15.71 -6.54
N LYS A 154 13.89 16.34 -7.26
CA LYS A 154 15.07 15.68 -7.86
C LYS A 154 15.91 14.85 -6.89
N GLU A 155 16.22 15.37 -5.71
CA GLU A 155 17.08 14.66 -4.74
C GLU A 155 16.38 13.45 -4.11
N GLN A 156 15.06 13.52 -3.89
CA GLN A 156 14.30 12.37 -3.41
C GLN A 156 14.16 11.32 -4.50
N ALA A 157 13.91 11.74 -5.74
CA ALA A 157 13.85 10.85 -6.89
C ALA A 157 15.14 10.04 -7.04
N LYS A 158 16.31 10.69 -6.95
CA LYS A 158 17.62 10.02 -7.00
C LYS A 158 17.80 8.97 -5.90
N ARG A 159 17.43 9.30 -4.65
CA ARG A 159 17.53 8.36 -3.52
C ARG A 159 16.65 7.13 -3.71
N TRP A 160 15.43 7.30 -4.19
CA TRP A 160 14.53 6.18 -4.49
C TRP A 160 15.02 5.37 -5.70
N ALA A 161 15.57 6.03 -6.71
CA ALA A 161 16.17 5.37 -7.87
C ALA A 161 17.37 4.51 -7.48
N ALA A 162 18.30 5.03 -6.65
CA ALA A 162 19.44 4.26 -6.14
C ALA A 162 19.02 3.01 -5.34
N ARG A 163 17.94 3.12 -4.54
CA ARG A 163 17.34 1.96 -3.84
C ARG A 163 16.78 0.94 -4.83
N ALA A 164 16.01 1.40 -5.83
CA ALA A 164 15.45 0.54 -6.85
C ALA A 164 16.54 -0.19 -7.65
N ALA A 165 17.61 0.51 -8.05
CA ALA A 165 18.78 -0.07 -8.70
C ALA A 165 19.40 -1.19 -7.84
N THR A 166 19.63 -0.93 -6.55
CA THR A 166 20.16 -1.94 -5.62
C THR A 166 19.26 -3.18 -5.52
N SER A 167 17.93 -2.97 -5.44
CA SER A 167 16.95 -4.06 -5.38
C SER A 167 16.92 -4.89 -6.68
N PHE A 168 16.99 -4.24 -7.85
CA PHE A 168 17.10 -4.92 -9.14
C PHE A 168 18.41 -5.70 -9.27
N GLN A 169 19.55 -5.09 -8.90
CA GLN A 169 20.87 -5.71 -8.91
C GLN A 169 20.89 -7.00 -8.08
N ARG A 170 20.38 -6.93 -6.83
CA ARG A 170 20.29 -8.11 -5.95
C ARG A 170 19.40 -9.18 -6.56
N SER A 171 18.26 -8.80 -7.14
CA SER A 171 17.38 -9.76 -7.82
C SER A 171 18.06 -10.42 -9.02
N ALA A 172 18.81 -9.64 -9.82
CA ALA A 172 19.54 -10.16 -10.97
C ALA A 172 20.62 -11.17 -10.55
N ALA A 173 21.30 -10.93 -9.42
CA ALA A 173 22.28 -11.86 -8.88
C ALA A 173 21.67 -13.23 -8.50
N PHE A 174 20.47 -13.26 -7.91
CA PHE A 174 19.77 -14.52 -7.61
C PHE A 174 19.30 -15.30 -8.85
N TRP A 175 19.19 -14.59 -9.99
CA TRP A 175 18.75 -15.12 -11.27
C TRP A 175 19.84 -14.99 -12.34
N ALA A 176 21.12 -15.01 -11.96
CA ALA A 176 22.23 -14.76 -12.88
C ALA A 176 22.19 -15.64 -14.15
N ASP A 177 21.79 -16.90 -14.00
CA ASP A 177 21.70 -17.89 -15.09
C ASP A 177 20.33 -17.93 -15.79
N ALA A 178 19.37 -17.11 -15.35
CA ALA A 178 18.03 -17.08 -15.93
C ALA A 178 17.95 -16.03 -17.06
N PRO A 179 17.11 -16.26 -18.09
CA PRO A 179 16.97 -15.32 -19.21
C PRO A 179 16.53 -13.92 -18.74
N ILE A 180 15.74 -13.84 -17.67
CA ILE A 180 15.23 -12.58 -17.11
C ILE A 180 16.30 -11.72 -16.40
N SER A 181 17.51 -12.26 -16.17
CA SER A 181 18.63 -11.51 -15.61
C SER A 181 18.95 -10.25 -16.41
N ALA A 182 18.88 -10.35 -17.74
CA ALA A 182 19.13 -9.23 -18.64
C ALA A 182 18.10 -8.11 -18.43
N ASP A 183 16.81 -8.46 -18.35
CA ASP A 183 15.73 -7.49 -18.12
C ASP A 183 15.91 -6.73 -16.81
N LEU A 184 16.32 -7.43 -15.75
CA LEU A 184 16.59 -6.82 -14.45
C LEU A 184 17.80 -5.88 -14.48
N LYS A 185 18.86 -6.24 -15.21
CA LYS A 185 20.03 -5.37 -15.38
C LYS A 185 19.73 -4.13 -16.23
N ILE A 186 18.84 -4.24 -17.22
CA ILE A 186 18.36 -3.07 -17.97
C ILE A 186 17.60 -2.12 -17.02
N ALA A 187 16.73 -2.67 -16.17
CA ALA A 187 16.00 -1.87 -15.18
C ALA A 187 16.92 -1.27 -14.10
N GLU A 188 17.95 -2.00 -13.67
CA GLU A 188 19.01 -1.49 -12.80
C GLU A 188 19.68 -0.27 -13.43
N ALA A 189 20.10 -0.37 -14.70
CA ALA A 189 20.76 0.71 -15.42
C ALA A 189 19.86 1.94 -15.58
N GLU A 190 18.58 1.76 -15.90
CA GLU A 190 17.61 2.87 -15.98
C GLU A 190 17.47 3.59 -14.62
N MET A 191 17.50 2.84 -13.52
CA MET A 191 17.45 3.44 -12.19
C MET A 191 18.77 4.09 -11.77
N GLN A 192 19.92 3.56 -12.22
CA GLN A 192 21.23 4.21 -12.05
C GLN A 192 21.28 5.54 -12.81
N GLU A 193 20.77 5.59 -14.04
CA GLU A 193 20.62 6.82 -14.83
C GLU A 193 19.75 7.85 -14.09
N LEU A 194 18.57 7.44 -13.60
CA LEU A 194 17.68 8.32 -12.83
C LEU A 194 18.31 8.79 -11.49
N ALA A 195 19.23 8.00 -10.93
CA ALA A 195 20.04 8.40 -9.77
C ALA A 195 21.17 9.39 -10.12
N GLY A 196 21.45 9.62 -11.40
CA GLY A 196 22.53 10.47 -11.89
C GLY A 196 23.86 9.73 -12.10
N GLU A 197 23.84 8.40 -12.11
CA GLU A 197 25.01 7.53 -12.25
C GLU A 197 25.16 6.99 -13.68
N SER A 198 25.09 7.86 -14.70
CA SER A 198 25.05 7.45 -16.12
C SER A 198 26.23 6.57 -16.57
N VAL A 199 27.43 6.77 -15.98
CA VAL A 199 28.62 5.94 -16.26
C VAL A 199 28.45 4.52 -15.69
N ALA A 200 27.85 4.39 -14.50
CA ALA A 200 27.54 3.09 -13.93
C ALA A 200 26.44 2.39 -14.74
N ALA A 201 25.40 3.13 -15.14
CA ALA A 201 24.33 2.64 -16.00
C ALA A 201 24.87 2.05 -17.31
N LEU A 202 25.74 2.78 -18.01
CA LEU A 202 26.33 2.31 -19.27
C LEU A 202 27.17 1.04 -19.05
N ARG A 203 28.01 1.00 -18.01
CA ARG A 203 28.80 -0.18 -17.66
C ARG A 203 27.92 -1.40 -17.36
N THR A 204 26.81 -1.18 -16.65
CA THR A 204 25.82 -2.23 -16.36
C THR A 204 25.25 -2.79 -17.66
N LEU A 205 24.82 -1.94 -18.60
CA LEU A 205 24.30 -2.36 -19.90
C LEU A 205 25.35 -3.10 -20.75
N GLU A 206 26.59 -2.62 -20.78
CA GLU A 206 27.70 -3.28 -21.52
C GLU A 206 28.04 -4.67 -20.97
N SER A 207 27.76 -4.92 -19.68
CA SER A 207 27.97 -6.23 -19.06
C SER A 207 26.93 -7.28 -19.47
N ILE A 208 25.82 -6.86 -20.08
CA ILE A 208 24.71 -7.74 -20.46
C ILE A 208 25.10 -8.51 -21.72
N LYS A 209 25.13 -9.84 -21.61
CA LYS A 209 25.32 -10.75 -22.74
C LYS A 209 23.99 -11.42 -23.01
N ILE A 210 23.31 -11.00 -24.06
CA ILE A 210 22.10 -11.65 -24.57
C ILE A 210 22.33 -12.10 -26.01
N PRO A 211 21.74 -13.22 -26.43
CA PRO A 211 21.62 -13.56 -27.83
C PRO A 211 20.95 -12.43 -28.62
N ASN A 212 21.38 -12.20 -29.86
CA ASN A 212 20.86 -11.13 -30.73
C ASN A 212 19.35 -11.27 -31.04
N ASP A 213 18.74 -12.39 -30.71
CA ASP A 213 17.33 -12.69 -30.90
C ASP A 213 16.52 -12.69 -29.59
N TYR A 214 17.13 -12.29 -28.47
CA TYR A 214 16.41 -12.13 -27.22
C TYR A 214 15.45 -10.93 -27.31
N PRO A 215 14.19 -11.04 -26.84
CA PRO A 215 13.18 -9.98 -27.01
C PRO A 215 13.55 -8.60 -26.43
N SER A 216 14.53 -8.55 -25.53
CA SER A 216 14.99 -7.32 -24.89
C SER A 216 16.27 -6.76 -25.51
N ASP A 217 16.81 -7.34 -26.59
CA ASP A 217 17.99 -6.80 -27.29
C ASP A 217 17.70 -5.42 -27.90
N ALA A 218 16.54 -5.25 -28.54
CA ALA A 218 16.12 -3.94 -29.03
C ALA A 218 16.10 -2.87 -27.92
N VAL A 219 15.57 -3.21 -26.74
CA VAL A 219 15.53 -2.32 -25.57
C VAL A 219 16.94 -2.02 -25.08
N LEU A 220 17.80 -3.04 -24.97
CA LEU A 220 19.19 -2.89 -24.55
C LEU A 220 19.95 -1.91 -25.47
N GLN A 221 19.94 -2.16 -26.79
CA GLN A 221 20.64 -1.31 -27.74
C GLN A 221 20.09 0.11 -27.74
N TYR A 222 18.76 0.28 -27.65
CA TYR A 222 18.13 1.59 -27.56
C TYR A 222 18.58 2.37 -26.33
N ARG A 223 18.59 1.73 -25.15
CA ARG A 223 19.04 2.36 -23.89
C ARG A 223 20.50 2.74 -23.90
N MET A 224 21.37 1.88 -24.45
CA MET A 224 22.78 2.23 -24.66
C MET A 224 22.92 3.45 -25.59
N GLY A 225 22.13 3.51 -26.65
CA GLY A 225 22.10 4.66 -27.57
C GLY A 225 21.71 5.97 -26.88
N LEU A 226 20.69 5.94 -26.01
CA LEU A 226 20.28 7.11 -25.24
C LEU A 226 21.41 7.61 -24.32
N LEU A 227 22.02 6.73 -23.53
CA LEU A 227 23.11 7.11 -22.62
C LEU A 227 24.34 7.65 -23.35
N LEU A 228 24.70 7.04 -24.49
CA LEU A 228 25.81 7.52 -25.31
C LEU A 228 25.52 8.88 -25.95
N GLN A 229 24.25 9.12 -26.35
CA GLN A 229 23.82 10.41 -26.87
C GLN A 229 23.91 11.49 -25.79
N GLU A 230 23.48 11.22 -24.56
CA GLU A 230 23.60 12.14 -23.43
C GLU A 230 25.06 12.43 -23.07
N ALA A 231 25.95 11.44 -23.23
CA ALA A 231 27.39 11.61 -23.08
C ALA A 231 28.07 12.37 -24.24
N GLY A 232 27.33 12.75 -25.28
CA GLY A 232 27.84 13.46 -26.45
C GLY A 232 28.57 12.57 -27.46
N ASN A 233 28.51 11.24 -27.33
CA ASN A 233 29.10 10.30 -28.27
C ASN A 233 28.13 9.95 -29.40
N GLU A 234 27.83 10.93 -30.26
CA GLU A 234 26.79 10.82 -31.28
C GLU A 234 27.03 9.66 -32.26
N LYS A 235 28.28 9.41 -32.66
CA LYS A 235 28.61 8.33 -33.61
C LYS A 235 28.27 6.96 -33.04
N GLU A 236 28.66 6.68 -31.80
CA GLU A 236 28.34 5.41 -31.16
C GLU A 236 26.85 5.31 -30.82
N ALA A 237 26.22 6.41 -30.42
CA ALA A 237 24.77 6.45 -30.19
C ALA A 237 24.00 6.07 -31.46
N SER A 238 24.34 6.64 -32.62
CA SER A 238 23.72 6.28 -33.90
C SER A 238 23.92 4.80 -34.23
N ALA A 239 25.13 4.26 -34.05
CA ALA A 239 25.39 2.83 -34.27
C ALA A 239 24.54 1.93 -33.36
N ARG A 240 24.26 2.35 -32.12
CA ARG A 240 23.36 1.63 -31.21
C ARG A 240 21.90 1.73 -31.63
N PHE A 241 21.42 2.90 -32.06
CA PHE A 241 20.06 3.03 -32.60
C PHE A 241 19.84 2.19 -33.87
N GLU A 242 20.85 2.07 -34.74
CA GLU A 242 20.78 1.18 -35.90
C GLU A 242 20.70 -0.29 -35.51
N LYS A 243 21.47 -0.73 -34.50
CA LYS A 243 21.36 -2.08 -33.94
C LYS A 243 19.98 -2.32 -33.32
N ALA A 244 19.44 -1.33 -32.59
CA ALA A 244 18.09 -1.42 -32.02
C ALA A 244 17.03 -1.62 -33.12
N LEU A 245 17.12 -0.86 -34.23
CA LEU A 245 16.24 -1.02 -35.39
C LEU A 245 16.37 -2.38 -36.09
N ALA A 246 17.58 -2.93 -36.17
CA ALA A 246 17.77 -4.27 -36.71
C ALA A 246 17.12 -5.33 -35.80
N ALA A 247 17.31 -5.19 -34.48
CA ALA A 247 16.78 -6.10 -33.48
C ALA A 247 15.23 -6.09 -33.39
N THR A 248 14.58 -4.94 -33.62
CA THR A 248 13.11 -4.88 -33.69
C THR A 248 12.58 -5.69 -34.87
N ARG A 249 13.20 -5.57 -36.06
CA ARG A 249 12.82 -6.33 -37.26
C ARG A 249 12.95 -7.84 -37.06
N THR A 250 14.11 -8.30 -36.55
CA THR A 250 14.33 -9.72 -36.27
C THR A 250 13.39 -10.28 -35.20
N SER A 251 13.03 -9.48 -34.20
CA SER A 251 12.08 -9.89 -33.16
C SER A 251 10.66 -10.02 -33.69
N HIS A 252 10.21 -9.11 -34.57
CA HIS A 252 8.89 -9.21 -35.21
C HIS A 252 8.73 -10.50 -36.03
N GLU A 253 9.77 -10.88 -36.78
CA GLU A 253 9.79 -12.12 -37.57
C GLU A 253 9.68 -13.38 -36.68
N LYS A 254 10.33 -13.38 -35.51
CA LYS A 254 10.36 -14.52 -34.58
C LYS A 254 9.21 -14.59 -33.58
N THR A 255 8.52 -13.48 -33.28
CA THR A 255 7.40 -13.46 -32.32
C THR A 255 6.26 -14.41 -32.70
N PHE A 256 6.08 -14.72 -33.98
CA PHE A 256 5.06 -15.66 -34.44
C PHE A 256 5.41 -17.12 -34.08
N GLU A 257 6.66 -17.53 -34.29
CA GLU A 257 7.13 -18.88 -33.94
C GLU A 257 7.26 -19.07 -32.42
N GLN A 258 7.78 -18.06 -31.70
CA GLN A 258 7.89 -18.08 -30.24
C GLN A 258 6.52 -18.13 -29.54
N MET A 259 5.48 -17.51 -30.09
CA MET A 259 4.12 -17.62 -29.54
C MET A 259 3.58 -19.05 -29.56
N ILE A 260 3.94 -19.84 -30.58
CA ILE A 260 3.50 -21.23 -30.72
C ILE A 260 4.23 -22.14 -29.71
N ASP A 261 5.51 -21.90 -29.45
CA ASP A 261 6.30 -22.65 -28.46
C ASP A 261 5.97 -22.27 -27.01
N LEU A 262 5.68 -20.99 -26.73
CA LEU A 262 5.24 -20.50 -25.42
C LEU A 262 3.88 -21.09 -24.98
N LEU A 263 3.06 -21.54 -25.94
CA LEU A 263 1.78 -22.21 -25.67
C LEU A 263 1.96 -23.70 -25.35
N SER A 264 3.06 -24.33 -25.78
CA SER A 264 3.24 -25.78 -25.71
C SER A 264 4.08 -26.25 -24.50
N ALA A 265 4.96 -25.43 -23.95
CA ALA A 265 5.69 -25.75 -22.72
C ALA A 265 5.89 -24.52 -21.82
N GLU A 266 5.50 -24.66 -20.54
CA GLU A 266 5.86 -23.74 -19.45
C GLU A 266 5.17 -22.36 -19.40
N ARG A 267 3.85 -22.31 -19.64
CA ARG A 267 3.00 -21.11 -19.44
C ARG A 267 3.28 -20.31 -18.16
N ARG A 268 3.63 -20.98 -17.05
CA ARG A 268 3.99 -20.30 -15.78
C ARG A 268 5.32 -19.54 -15.85
N LYS A 269 6.33 -20.05 -16.57
CA LYS A 269 7.61 -19.37 -16.76
C LYS A 269 7.44 -18.17 -17.69
N ALA A 270 6.69 -18.36 -18.78
CA ALA A 270 6.31 -17.31 -19.70
C ALA A 270 5.55 -16.16 -19.00
N ASP A 271 4.53 -16.48 -18.19
CA ASP A 271 3.76 -15.50 -17.44
C ASP A 271 4.63 -14.73 -16.43
N LEU A 272 5.48 -15.42 -15.68
CA LEU A 272 6.41 -14.76 -14.76
C LEU A 272 7.40 -13.86 -15.52
N GLN A 273 7.95 -14.32 -16.64
CA GLN A 273 8.86 -13.55 -17.47
C GLN A 273 8.17 -12.29 -18.00
N GLY A 274 6.95 -12.41 -18.53
CA GLY A 274 6.14 -11.28 -18.97
C GLY A 274 5.90 -10.26 -17.85
N LYS A 275 5.51 -10.72 -16.65
CA LYS A 275 5.32 -9.86 -15.47
C LYS A 275 6.60 -9.12 -15.09
N ILE A 276 7.75 -9.79 -15.09
CA ILE A 276 9.02 -9.15 -14.76
C ILE A 276 9.42 -8.14 -15.84
N ARG A 277 9.24 -8.45 -17.13
CA ARG A 277 9.51 -7.50 -18.22
C ARG A 277 8.67 -6.23 -18.12
N VAL A 278 7.39 -6.35 -17.75
CA VAL A 278 6.52 -5.20 -17.48
C VAL A 278 7.07 -4.35 -16.33
N VAL A 279 7.45 -4.98 -15.21
CA VAL A 279 8.04 -4.27 -14.06
C VAL A 279 9.38 -3.60 -14.42
N CYS A 280 10.18 -4.27 -15.25
CA CYS A 280 11.46 -3.77 -15.73
C CYS A 280 11.30 -2.70 -16.82
N GLY A 281 10.10 -2.49 -17.38
CA GLY A 281 9.88 -1.56 -18.48
C GLY A 281 10.49 -2.07 -19.80
N THR A 282 10.89 -3.33 -19.88
CA THR A 282 11.46 -3.98 -21.07
C THR A 282 10.41 -4.70 -21.93
N ALA A 283 9.13 -4.56 -21.55
CA ALA A 283 7.97 -4.93 -22.36
C ALA A 283 7.50 -3.77 -23.28
N GLU A 284 8.36 -2.78 -23.51
CA GLU A 284 8.06 -1.64 -24.39
C GLU A 284 7.78 -2.11 -25.83
N SER A 285 6.83 -1.44 -26.49
CA SER A 285 6.47 -1.79 -27.87
C SER A 285 7.69 -1.62 -28.79
N LEU A 286 8.01 -2.67 -29.54
CA LEU A 286 9.06 -2.64 -30.55
C LEU A 286 8.80 -1.56 -31.62
N ASP A 287 7.52 -1.28 -31.92
CA ASP A 287 7.12 -0.21 -32.85
C ASP A 287 7.47 1.17 -32.30
N LYS A 288 7.30 1.37 -30.99
CA LYS A 288 7.67 2.63 -30.32
C LYS A 288 9.19 2.81 -30.38
N ILE A 289 9.96 1.78 -30.02
CA ILE A 289 11.43 1.81 -30.09
C ILE A 289 11.89 2.09 -31.52
N ALA A 290 11.29 1.43 -32.51
CA ALA A 290 11.62 1.64 -33.92
C ALA A 290 11.32 3.07 -34.38
N THR A 291 10.16 3.62 -34.01
CA THR A 291 9.78 5.00 -34.31
C THR A 291 10.78 5.99 -33.67
N ASP A 292 11.07 5.84 -32.39
CA ASP A 292 12.01 6.69 -31.68
C ASP A 292 13.42 6.63 -32.30
N CYS A 293 13.91 5.44 -32.63
CA CYS A 293 15.22 5.27 -33.27
C CYS A 293 15.28 5.95 -34.64
N ARG A 294 14.22 5.86 -35.46
CA ARG A 294 14.16 6.55 -36.76
C ARG A 294 14.24 8.06 -36.59
N VAL A 295 13.48 8.61 -35.65
CA VAL A 295 13.52 10.05 -35.31
C VAL A 295 14.93 10.47 -34.89
N LYS A 296 15.57 9.70 -34.01
CA LYS A 296 16.93 9.96 -33.52
C LYS A 296 18.00 9.88 -34.62
N LEU A 297 17.78 9.04 -35.63
CA LEU A 297 18.68 8.90 -36.79
C LEU A 297 18.35 9.87 -37.94
N GLY A 298 17.31 10.69 -37.81
CA GLY A 298 16.85 11.56 -38.91
C GLY A 298 16.31 10.79 -40.12
N LYS A 299 15.89 9.53 -39.93
CA LYS A 299 15.32 8.69 -41.00
C LYS A 299 13.81 8.96 -41.08
N PRO A 300 13.23 9.06 -42.29
CA PRO A 300 11.79 9.23 -42.44
C PRO A 300 11.04 8.04 -41.83
N GLU A 301 9.82 8.28 -41.34
CA GLU A 301 8.93 7.17 -40.97
C GLU A 301 8.66 6.33 -42.23
N ASP A 302 9.15 5.08 -42.24
CA ASP A 302 8.67 4.09 -43.20
C ASP A 302 7.18 3.90 -42.92
N LYS A 303 6.34 4.40 -43.84
CA LYS A 303 4.95 3.97 -43.98
C LYS A 303 4.90 2.57 -44.60
N ASP A 304 5.78 1.67 -44.16
CA ASP A 304 5.91 0.32 -44.71
C ASP A 304 4.54 -0.34 -44.72
N GLU A 305 4.16 -0.96 -45.84
CA GLU A 305 2.88 -1.64 -46.02
C GLU A 305 2.61 -2.69 -44.94
N PHE A 306 3.64 -3.18 -44.25
CA PHE A 306 3.52 -4.06 -43.10
C PHE A 306 2.82 -3.40 -41.90
N SER A 307 3.06 -2.11 -41.66
CA SER A 307 2.33 -1.34 -40.65
C SER A 307 0.86 -1.12 -41.05
N LYS A 308 0.53 -1.17 -42.35
CA LYS A 308 -0.86 -1.18 -42.84
C LYS A 308 -1.52 -2.56 -42.72
N SER A 309 -0.79 -3.67 -42.85
CA SER A 309 -1.34 -5.02 -42.69
C SER A 309 -1.62 -5.36 -41.22
N VAL A 310 -0.76 -4.93 -40.29
CA VAL A 310 -1.02 -5.05 -38.84
C VAL A 310 -2.18 -4.15 -38.39
N LYS A 311 -2.26 -2.91 -38.90
CA LYS A 311 -3.42 -2.02 -38.66
C LYS A 311 -4.73 -2.54 -39.25
N ARG A 312 -4.69 -3.47 -40.21
CA ARG A 312 -5.90 -4.12 -40.75
C ARG A 312 -6.52 -5.11 -39.76
N ASP A 313 -5.73 -5.64 -38.81
CA ASP A 313 -6.21 -6.53 -37.75
C ASP A 313 -6.62 -5.78 -36.46
N GLU A 314 -6.25 -4.49 -36.32
CA GLU A 314 -6.75 -3.59 -35.25
C GLU A 314 -8.26 -3.27 -35.39
N GLY A 315 -8.92 -3.74 -36.46
CA GLY A 315 -10.37 -3.79 -36.57
C GLY A 315 -11.02 -4.83 -35.65
N ARG A 316 -10.24 -5.78 -35.09
CA ARG A 316 -10.63 -6.43 -33.85
C ARG A 316 -10.26 -5.48 -32.73
N ARG A 317 -11.28 -5.14 -31.93
CA ARG A 317 -11.16 -4.29 -30.74
C ARG A 317 -9.79 -4.50 -30.11
N PRO A 318 -9.03 -3.44 -29.77
CA PRO A 318 -7.86 -3.61 -28.93
C PRO A 318 -8.29 -4.55 -27.81
N ILE A 319 -7.53 -5.61 -27.58
CA ILE A 319 -7.63 -6.33 -26.32
C ILE A 319 -7.38 -5.21 -25.33
N GLU A 320 -8.46 -4.67 -24.75
CA GLU A 320 -8.38 -3.77 -23.62
C GLU A 320 -7.42 -4.49 -22.71
N ALA A 321 -6.21 -3.93 -22.55
CA ALA A 321 -5.25 -4.46 -21.61
C ALA A 321 -6.10 -4.67 -20.36
N PRO A 322 -6.26 -5.92 -19.88
CA PRO A 322 -7.23 -6.20 -18.84
C PRO A 322 -6.96 -5.14 -17.81
N GLU A 323 -7.98 -4.33 -17.49
CA GLU A 323 -7.87 -3.38 -16.40
C GLU A 323 -7.38 -4.24 -15.25
N PHE A 324 -6.07 -4.19 -15.00
CA PHE A 324 -5.49 -4.77 -13.83
C PHE A 324 -5.94 -3.79 -12.76
N LYS A 325 -7.21 -3.96 -12.34
CA LYS A 325 -7.55 -3.91 -10.94
C LYS A 325 -6.60 -4.89 -10.29
N VAL A 326 -5.41 -4.39 -9.99
CA VAL A 326 -4.79 -4.71 -8.74
C VAL A 326 -5.86 -4.32 -7.74
N GLU A 327 -6.65 -5.30 -7.28
CA GLU A 327 -7.40 -5.16 -6.05
C GLU A 327 -6.33 -4.91 -4.98
N PHE A 328 -5.99 -3.64 -4.84
CA PHE A 328 -5.49 -3.14 -3.60
C PHE A 328 -6.65 -3.38 -2.63
N LEU A 329 -6.42 -4.28 -1.67
CA LEU A 329 -7.06 -4.16 -0.38
C LEU A 329 -6.73 -2.74 0.10
N SER A 330 -7.63 -1.80 -0.17
CA SER A 330 -7.62 -0.50 0.49
C SER A 330 -7.70 -0.77 1.99
N PRO A 331 -6.89 -0.08 2.81
CA PRO A 331 -6.98 -0.20 4.26
C PRO A 331 -8.27 0.39 4.85
N ASP A 332 -9.09 1.09 4.05
CA ASP A 332 -10.17 1.96 4.55
C ASP A 332 -11.59 1.46 4.25
N LYS A 333 -11.81 0.15 4.18
CA LYS A 333 -13.16 -0.43 4.25
C LYS A 333 -13.18 -1.74 5.03
N GLU A 334 -13.17 -1.64 6.34
CA GLU A 334 -13.97 -2.49 7.24
C GLU A 334 -14.56 -1.63 8.36
#